data_AF-A0A418KK72-F1
#
_entry.id   AF-A0A418KK72-F1
#
_cell.length_a   1.000
_cell.length_b   1.000
_cell.length_c   1.000
_cell.angle_alpha   90.00
_cell.angle_beta   90.00
_cell.angle_gamma   90.00
#
_symmetry.space_group_name_H-M   'P 1'
#
loop_
_entity.id
_entity.type
_entity.pdbx_description
1 polymer ?
#
loop_
_entity_poly.entity_id
_entity_poly.type
_entity_poly.pdbx_seq_one_letter_code
_entity_poly.pdbx_strand_id
1 'polypeptide(L)'
;AVPRDGAVPPGALGPALPGWVVRAALAAAVVMMVLAVAGWTSVSPFGLLVVVLAGGSAAALPSSHAATAFLAVCALCGLAADGAITGWLSLAVLGAHATHVAAALAAVVPMRARVERAALRPALRRFALAQAAGQVLVLLAWALS
;
A
#
# COMPACT_ATOMS: atom_id res chain seq x y z
N ALA A 1 -35.36 -14.67 -28.05
CA ALA A 1 -34.60 -15.33 -26.96
C ALA A 1 -33.40 -14.47 -26.63
N VAL A 2 -33.28 -14.02 -25.37
CA VAL A 2 -32.15 -13.20 -24.91
C VAL A 2 -30.97 -14.15 -24.65
N PRO A 3 -29.78 -13.94 -25.24
CA PRO A 3 -28.64 -14.84 -25.06
C PRO A 3 -28.24 -14.87 -23.58
N ARG A 4 -28.16 -16.07 -23.00
CA ARG A 4 -27.86 -16.30 -21.58
C ARG A 4 -26.36 -16.47 -21.26
N ASP A 5 -25.49 -16.17 -22.21
CA ASP A 5 -24.06 -16.37 -22.01
C ASP A 5 -23.36 -15.02 -21.96
N GLY A 6 -23.06 -14.56 -20.74
CA GLY A 6 -22.22 -13.39 -20.46
C GLY A 6 -20.75 -13.60 -20.85
N ALA A 7 -20.49 -14.33 -21.93
CA ALA A 7 -19.17 -14.59 -22.45
C ALA A 7 -18.63 -13.30 -23.09
N VAL A 8 -17.55 -12.76 -22.52
CA VAL A 8 -16.81 -11.65 -23.11
C VAL A 8 -16.30 -12.10 -24.48
N PRO A 9 -16.58 -11.37 -25.58
CA PRO A 9 -16.12 -11.74 -26.91
C PRO A 9 -14.59 -11.96 -26.92
N PRO A 10 -14.06 -12.93 -27.69
CA PRO A 10 -12.62 -13.11 -27.83
C PRO A 10 -11.93 -11.79 -28.23
N GLY A 11 -10.99 -11.32 -27.41
CA GLY A 11 -10.28 -10.05 -27.60
C GLY A 11 -10.93 -8.81 -26.98
N ALA A 12 -12.14 -8.92 -26.41
CA ALA A 12 -12.73 -7.85 -25.62
C ALA A 12 -12.21 -7.89 -24.17
N LEU A 13 -12.04 -6.72 -23.57
CA LEU A 13 -11.67 -6.61 -22.16
C LEU A 13 -12.87 -6.92 -21.27
N GLY A 14 -12.65 -7.70 -20.21
CA GLY A 14 -13.61 -7.81 -19.12
C GLY A 14 -13.74 -6.49 -18.32
N PRO A 15 -14.46 -6.49 -17.20
CA PRO A 15 -14.56 -5.31 -16.34
C PRO A 15 -13.17 -4.78 -15.94
N ALA A 16 -12.89 -3.54 -16.34
CA ALA A 16 -11.58 -2.91 -16.17
C ALA A 16 -11.66 -1.64 -15.30
N LEU A 17 -10.54 -1.29 -14.70
CA LEU A 17 -10.34 -0.05 -13.96
C LEU A 17 -9.37 0.85 -14.72
N PRO A 18 -9.55 2.17 -14.67
CA PRO A 18 -8.58 3.09 -15.24
C PRO A 18 -7.28 3.08 -14.41
N GLY A 19 -6.12 3.16 -15.06
CA GLY A 19 -4.81 3.04 -14.43
C GLY A 19 -4.53 4.08 -13.34
N TRP A 20 -5.18 5.24 -13.41
CA TRP A 20 -5.09 6.26 -12.36
C TRP A 20 -5.56 5.76 -10.98
N VAL A 21 -6.46 4.77 -10.93
CA VAL A 21 -6.95 4.19 -9.67
C VAL A 21 -5.79 3.54 -8.89
N VAL A 22 -4.82 2.95 -9.58
CA VAL A 22 -3.64 2.36 -8.93
C VAL A 22 -2.78 3.45 -8.28
N ARG A 23 -2.69 4.63 -8.90
CA ARG A 23 -1.96 5.78 -8.33
C ARG A 23 -2.69 6.40 -7.16
N ALA A 24 -4.01 6.51 -7.23
CA ALA A 24 -4.83 6.95 -6.11
C ALA A 24 -4.69 5.99 -4.91
N ALA A 25 -4.66 4.67 -5.16
CA ALA A 25 -4.41 3.67 -4.13
C ALA A 25 -3.01 3.81 -3.50
N LEU A 26 -1.97 4.06 -4.31
CA LEU A 26 -0.62 4.34 -3.80
C LEU A 26 -0.59 5.60 -2.93
N ALA A 27 -1.18 6.70 -3.40
CA ALA A 27 -1.25 7.94 -2.62
C ALA A 27 -1.97 7.74 -1.29
N ALA A 28 -3.11 7.04 -1.30
CA ALA A 28 -3.84 6.70 -0.07
C ALA A 28 -3.00 5.83 0.88
N ALA A 29 -2.30 4.82 0.37
CA ALA A 29 -1.43 3.96 1.18
C ALA A 29 -0.27 4.73 1.81
N VAL A 30 0.34 5.66 1.06
CA VAL A 30 1.38 6.57 1.58
C VAL A 30 0.83 7.44 2.70
N VAL A 31 -0.35 8.06 2.52
CA VAL A 31 -0.97 8.87 3.57
C VAL A 31 -1.24 8.03 4.82
N MET A 32 -1.80 6.82 4.67
CA MET A 32 -2.00 5.91 5.81
C MET A 32 -0.69 5.60 6.53
N MET A 33 0.40 5.36 5.81
CA MET A 33 1.70 5.08 6.41
C MET A 33 2.27 6.30 7.16
N VAL A 34 2.15 7.50 6.57
CA VAL A 34 2.55 8.76 7.23
C VAL A 34 1.77 8.97 8.54
N LEU A 35 0.44 8.78 8.49
CA LEU A 35 -0.41 8.90 9.68
C LEU A 35 -0.06 7.85 10.74
N ALA A 36 0.25 6.62 10.32
CA ALA A 36 0.68 5.57 11.24
C ALA A 36 2.00 5.92 11.93
N VAL A 37 3.00 6.44 11.19
CA VAL A 37 4.28 6.88 11.77
C VAL A 37 4.05 8.06 12.72
N ALA A 38 3.24 9.04 12.33
CA ALA A 38 2.94 10.20 13.18
C ALA A 38 2.20 9.82 14.48
N GLY A 39 1.29 8.84 14.42
CA GLY A 39 0.53 8.38 15.58
C GLY A 39 1.29 7.40 16.46
N TRP A 40 2.20 6.59 15.89
CA TRP A 40 2.91 5.54 16.61
C TRP A 40 4.20 6.01 17.26
N THR A 41 4.88 7.00 16.66
CA THR A 41 6.26 7.35 17.01
C THR A 41 6.36 8.76 17.57
N SER A 42 7.36 9.01 18.41
CA SER A 42 7.71 10.34 18.93
C SER A 42 8.53 11.17 17.91
N VAL A 43 8.30 10.98 16.61
CA VAL A 43 9.08 11.62 15.55
C VAL A 43 8.92 13.15 15.60
N SER A 44 10.03 13.88 15.47
CA SER A 44 9.99 15.34 15.45
C SER A 44 9.21 15.86 14.22
N PRO A 45 8.66 17.08 14.26
CA PRO A 45 7.99 17.68 13.10
C PRO A 45 8.88 17.72 11.84
N PHE A 46 10.19 17.94 12.03
CA PHE A 46 11.16 17.88 10.94
C PHE A 46 11.30 16.46 10.37
N GLY A 47 11.39 15.44 11.23
CA GLY A 47 11.39 14.04 10.80
C GLY A 47 10.11 13.69 10.03
N LEU A 48 8.95 14.13 10.51
CA LEU A 48 7.67 13.92 9.82
C LEU A 48 7.64 14.60 8.45
N LEU A 49 8.20 15.80 8.31
CA LEU A 49 8.36 16.45 7.01
C LEU A 49 9.20 15.59 6.05
N VAL A 50 10.31 15.01 6.52
CA VAL A 50 11.12 14.08 5.72
C VAL A 50 10.30 12.86 5.28
N VAL A 51 9.51 12.27 6.18
CA VAL A 51 8.60 11.15 5.85
C VAL A 51 7.58 11.55 4.77
N VAL A 52 6.97 12.73 4.89
CA VAL A 52 6.02 13.26 3.91
C VAL A 52 6.68 13.48 2.55
N LEU A 53 7.87 14.08 2.50
CA LEU A 53 8.60 14.32 1.25
C LEU A 53 9.02 13.01 0.58
N ALA A 54 9.50 12.03 1.36
CA ALA A 54 9.83 10.70 0.85
C ALA A 54 8.58 9.98 0.33
N GLY A 55 7.46 10.06 1.05
CA GLY A 55 6.18 9.49 0.63
C GLY A 55 5.61 10.14 -0.63
N GLY A 56 5.67 11.48 -0.71
CA GLY A 56 5.29 12.23 -1.89
C GLY A 56 6.14 11.85 -3.11
N SER A 57 7.45 11.66 -2.91
CA SER A 57 8.36 11.16 -3.96
C SER A 57 7.98 9.76 -4.42
N ALA A 58 7.65 8.85 -3.49
CA ALA A 58 7.19 7.50 -3.80
C ALA A 58 5.90 7.50 -4.63
N ALA A 59 4.93 8.36 -4.30
CA ALA A 59 3.68 8.50 -5.05
C ALA A 59 3.87 9.14 -6.44
N ALA A 60 4.77 10.11 -6.55
CA ALA A 60 5.06 10.80 -7.81
C ALA A 60 5.88 9.95 -8.79
N LEU A 61 6.81 9.12 -8.28
CA LEU A 61 7.78 8.36 -9.06
C LEU A 61 7.69 6.85 -8.76
N PRO A 62 6.56 6.19 -9.07
CA PRO A 62 6.31 4.80 -8.67
C PRO A 62 7.27 3.78 -9.32
N SER A 63 7.90 4.12 -10.45
CA SER A 63 8.88 3.27 -11.13
C SER A 63 10.33 3.42 -10.60
N SER A 64 10.52 4.23 -9.56
CA SER A 64 11.84 4.48 -8.94
C SER A 64 12.00 3.72 -7.62
N HIS A 65 13.18 3.80 -7.02
CA HIS A 65 13.43 3.27 -5.67
C HIS A 65 12.82 4.12 -4.54
N ALA A 66 12.07 5.18 -4.84
CA ALA A 66 11.52 6.09 -3.83
C ALA A 66 10.57 5.39 -2.84
N ALA A 67 9.76 4.42 -3.28
CA ALA A 67 8.90 3.66 -2.37
C ALA A 67 9.70 2.83 -1.36
N THR A 68 10.81 2.21 -1.80
CA THR A 68 11.72 1.48 -0.91
C THR A 68 12.38 2.42 0.09
N ALA A 69 12.88 3.57 -0.37
CA ALA A 69 13.49 4.58 0.50
C ALA A 69 12.49 5.11 1.55
N PHE A 70 11.26 5.41 1.12
CA PHE A 70 10.18 5.83 2.01
C PHE A 70 9.88 4.79 3.10
N LEU A 71 9.71 3.52 2.72
CA LEU A 71 9.45 2.44 3.68
C LEU A 71 10.62 2.22 4.64
N ALA A 72 11.87 2.34 4.16
CA ALA A 72 13.05 2.26 5.00
C ALA A 72 13.11 3.38 6.04
N VAL A 73 12.83 4.64 5.63
CA VAL A 73 12.74 5.78 6.56
C VAL A 73 11.65 5.54 7.61
N CYS A 74 10.47 5.07 7.20
CA CYS A 74 9.40 4.77 8.15
C CYS A 74 9.76 3.65 9.13
N ALA A 75 10.47 2.61 8.67
CA ALA A 75 10.95 1.54 9.53
C ALA A 75 11.97 2.05 10.56
N LEU A 76 12.88 2.95 10.17
CA LEU A 76 13.80 3.61 11.09
C LEU A 76 13.07 4.45 12.14
N CYS A 77 12.00 5.16 11.77
CA CYS A 77 11.15 5.86 12.74
C CYS A 77 10.52 4.88 13.75
N GLY A 78 10.03 3.72 13.27
CA GLY A 78 9.48 2.68 14.13
C GLY A 78 10.52 2.06 15.08
N LEU A 79 11.77 1.87 14.64
CA LEU A 79 12.86 1.39 15.51
C LEU A 79 13.24 2.39 16.60
N ALA A 80 13.04 3.69 16.35
CA ALA A 80 13.27 4.75 17.33
C ALA A 80 12.08 4.98 18.27
N ALA A 81 10.96 4.28 18.06
CA ALA A 81 9.79 4.39 18.92
C ALA A 81 10.02 3.70 20.27
N ASP A 82 9.27 4.14 21.26
CA ASP A 82 9.40 3.84 22.69
C ASP A 82 9.08 2.37 23.06
N GLY A 83 9.00 1.47 22.09
CA GLY A 83 8.72 0.04 22.24
C GLY A 83 7.24 -0.31 22.44
N ALA A 84 6.36 0.67 22.61
CA ALA A 84 4.93 0.43 22.82
C ALA A 84 4.25 -0.15 21.58
N ILE A 85 3.69 -1.36 21.71
CA ILE A 85 2.89 -2.00 20.67
C ILE A 85 1.46 -1.48 20.80
N THR A 86 0.96 -0.83 19.75
CA THR A 86 -0.36 -0.18 19.75
C THR A 86 -1.10 -0.45 18.45
N GLY A 87 -2.38 -0.05 18.39
CA GLY A 87 -3.15 -0.06 17.14
C GLY A 87 -2.49 0.73 15.99
N TRP A 88 -1.60 1.69 16.28
CA TRP A 88 -0.85 2.38 15.24
C TRP A 88 0.16 1.49 14.52
N LEU A 89 0.73 0.48 15.19
CA LEU A 89 1.57 -0.53 14.53
C LEU A 89 0.75 -1.35 13.53
N SER A 90 -0.49 -1.70 13.86
CA SER A 90 -1.40 -2.38 12.94
C SER A 90 -1.63 -1.54 11.68
N LEU A 91 -1.85 -0.23 11.84
CA LEU A 91 -1.98 0.69 10.72
C LEU A 91 -0.67 0.83 9.93
N ALA A 92 0.48 0.85 10.59
CA ALA A 92 1.79 0.92 9.95
C ALA A 92 2.07 -0.34 9.08
N VAL A 93 1.76 -1.53 9.59
CA VAL A 93 1.89 -2.78 8.84
C VAL A 93 0.98 -2.80 7.61
N LEU A 94 -0.26 -2.31 7.75
CA LEU A 94 -1.17 -2.14 6.61
C LEU A 94 -0.64 -1.12 5.59
N GLY A 95 -0.22 0.06 6.07
CA GLY A 95 0.32 1.13 5.24
C GLY A 95 1.57 0.70 4.46
N ALA A 96 2.48 -0.03 5.12
CA ALA A 96 3.70 -0.52 4.50
C ALA A 96 3.43 -1.52 3.37
N HIS A 97 2.62 -2.56 3.62
CA HIS A 97 2.28 -3.54 2.58
C HIS A 97 1.47 -2.92 1.45
N ALA A 98 0.48 -2.07 1.78
CA ALA A 98 -0.34 -1.40 0.77
C ALA A 98 0.52 -0.50 -0.11
N THR A 99 1.47 0.25 0.47
CA THR A 99 2.40 1.11 -0.28
C THR A 99 3.30 0.28 -1.18
N HIS A 100 3.89 -0.80 -0.67
CA HIS A 100 4.77 -1.67 -1.46
C HIS A 100 4.04 -2.28 -2.67
N VAL A 101 2.87 -2.88 -2.45
CA VAL A 101 2.09 -3.51 -3.52
C VAL A 101 1.55 -2.47 -4.51
N ALA A 102 1.01 -1.35 -4.02
CA ALA A 102 0.51 -0.30 -4.89
C ALA A 102 1.62 0.37 -5.72
N ALA A 103 2.82 0.54 -5.15
CA ALA A 103 3.99 1.05 -5.88
C ALA A 103 4.42 0.07 -6.98
N ALA A 104 4.52 -1.23 -6.66
CA ALA A 104 4.86 -2.26 -7.64
C ALA A 104 3.85 -2.31 -8.80
N LEU A 105 2.55 -2.18 -8.50
CA LEU A 105 1.50 -2.10 -9.53
C LEU A 105 1.60 -0.78 -10.32
N ALA A 106 1.79 0.36 -9.66
CA ALA A 106 1.89 1.66 -10.30
C ALA A 106 3.15 1.81 -11.19
N ALA A 107 4.21 1.06 -10.89
CA ALA A 107 5.42 0.99 -11.71
C ALA A 107 5.18 0.35 -13.08
N VAL A 108 4.27 -0.63 -13.15
CA VAL A 108 4.01 -1.41 -14.37
C VAL A 108 2.72 -1.00 -15.09
N VAL A 109 1.79 -0.33 -14.43
CA VAL A 109 0.51 0.12 -15.00
C VAL A 109 0.65 1.55 -15.55
N PRO A 110 0.56 1.77 -16.87
CA PRO A 110 0.57 3.11 -17.44
C PRO A 110 -0.65 3.92 -16.97
N MET A 111 -0.45 5.23 -16.75
CA MET A 111 -1.51 6.12 -16.22
C MET A 111 -2.79 6.11 -17.07
N ARG A 112 -2.63 6.06 -18.40
CA ARG A 112 -3.73 6.11 -19.38
C ARG A 112 -4.27 4.73 -19.75
N ALA A 113 -3.69 3.65 -19.20
CA ALA A 113 -4.13 2.29 -19.49
C ALA A 113 -5.42 1.92 -18.74
N ARG A 114 -6.05 0.83 -19.17
CA ARG A 114 -7.10 0.15 -18.42
C ARG A 114 -6.58 -1.20 -17.97
N VAL A 115 -6.81 -1.53 -16.70
CA VAL A 115 -6.38 -2.79 -16.08
C VAL A 115 -7.60 -3.63 -15.81
N GLU A 116 -7.63 -4.85 -16.35
CA GLU A 116 -8.69 -5.79 -16.02
C GLU A 116 -8.69 -6.12 -14.53
N ARG A 117 -9.86 -6.13 -13.90
CA ARG A 117 -9.99 -6.50 -12.48
C ARG A 117 -9.49 -7.92 -12.23
N ALA A 118 -9.65 -8.82 -13.21
CA ALA A 118 -9.17 -10.19 -13.12
C ALA A 118 -7.65 -10.27 -13.01
N ALA A 119 -6.91 -9.39 -13.70
CA ALA A 119 -5.45 -9.34 -13.68
C ALA A 119 -4.90 -8.92 -12.30
N LEU A 120 -5.66 -8.14 -11.52
CA LEU A 120 -5.27 -7.74 -10.17
C LEU A 120 -5.52 -8.82 -9.10
N ARG A 121 -6.37 -9.82 -9.38
CA ARG A 121 -6.78 -10.83 -8.39
C ARG A 121 -5.61 -11.59 -7.74
N PRO A 122 -4.60 -12.07 -8.48
CA PRO A 122 -3.49 -12.79 -7.86
C PRO A 122 -2.71 -11.92 -6.87
N ALA A 123 -2.45 -10.66 -7.22
CA ALA A 123 -1.77 -9.70 -6.35
C ALA A 123 -2.62 -9.39 -5.10
N LEU A 124 -3.91 -9.13 -5.27
CA LEU A 124 -4.83 -8.85 -4.15
C LEU A 124 -4.97 -10.04 -3.19
N ARG A 125 -4.99 -11.28 -3.71
CA ARG A 125 -5.01 -12.49 -2.87
C ARG A 125 -3.73 -12.63 -2.05
N ARG A 126 -2.56 -12.43 -2.67
CA ARG A 126 -1.26 -12.47 -1.97
C ARG A 126 -1.18 -11.38 -0.91
N PHE A 127 -1.62 -10.17 -1.25
CA PHE A 127 -1.72 -9.05 -0.31
C PHE A 127 -2.62 -9.41 0.87
N ALA A 128 -3.84 -9.91 0.64
CA ALA A 128 -4.76 -10.25 1.71
C ALA A 128 -4.21 -11.34 2.66
N LEU A 129 -3.57 -12.37 2.12
CA LEU A 129 -2.94 -13.43 2.92
C LEU A 129 -1.77 -12.91 3.76
N ALA A 130 -0.84 -12.17 3.15
CA ALA A 130 0.29 -11.58 3.84
C ALA A 130 -0.17 -10.56 4.90
N GLN A 131 -1.16 -9.74 4.55
CA GLN A 131 -1.74 -8.75 5.44
C GLN A 131 -2.44 -9.40 6.63
N ALA A 132 -3.23 -10.46 6.42
CA ALA A 132 -3.88 -11.19 7.49
C ALA A 132 -2.84 -11.80 8.45
N ALA A 133 -1.81 -12.45 7.92
CA ALA A 133 -0.72 -13.00 8.72
C ALA A 133 0.00 -11.89 9.53
N GLY A 134 0.34 -10.77 8.89
CA GLY A 134 0.96 -9.63 9.55
C GLY A 134 0.10 -9.03 10.65
N GLN A 135 -1.22 -8.92 10.44
CA GLN A 135 -2.13 -8.40 11.46
C GLN A 135 -2.29 -9.34 12.64
N VAL A 136 -2.36 -10.65 12.40
CA VAL A 136 -2.34 -11.65 13.48
C VAL A 136 -1.07 -11.49 14.32
N LEU A 137 0.10 -11.32 13.69
CA LEU A 137 1.36 -11.12 14.43
C LEU A 137 1.35 -9.83 15.27
N VAL A 138 0.81 -8.71 14.75
CA VAL A 138 0.69 -7.47 15.52
C VAL A 138 -0.23 -7.66 16.73
N LEU A 139 -1.39 -8.29 16.54
CA LEU A 139 -2.34 -8.54 17.63
C LEU A 139 -1.75 -9.47 18.69
N LEU A 140 -1.03 -10.52 18.28
CA LEU A 140 -0.32 -11.40 19.21
C LEU A 140 0.77 -10.66 19.98
N ALA A 141 1.56 -9.83 19.29
CA ALA A 141 2.60 -9.04 19.93
C ALA A 141 2.00 -8.05 20.94
N TRP A 142 0.89 -7.40 20.59
CA TRP A 142 0.18 -6.49 21.49
C TRP A 142 -0.43 -7.21 22.70
N ALA A 143 -0.95 -8.43 22.52
CA ALA A 143 -1.48 -9.21 23.64
C ALA A 143 -0.38 -9.69 24.62
N LEU A 144 0.89 -9.66 24.21
CA LEU A 144 2.05 -10.11 24.98
C LEU A 144 2.91 -8.96 25.53
N SER A 145 2.65 -7.71 25.12
CA SER A 145 3.35 -6.50 25.57
C SER A 145 2.69 -5.88 26.79
#